data_AF-A0A8H7ZEZ6-F1
#
_entry.id   AF-A0A8H7ZEZ6-F1
#
_cell.length_a   1.000
_cell.length_b   1.000
_cell.length_c   1.000
_cell.angle_alpha   90.00
_cell.angle_beta   90.00
_cell.angle_gamma   90.00
#
_symmetry.space_group_name_H-M   'P 1'
#
loop_
_entity.id
_entity.type
_entity.pdbx_description
1 polymer ?
#
loop_
_entity_poly.entity_id
_entity_poly.type
_entity_poly.pdbx_seq_one_letter_code
_entity_poly.pdbx_strand_id
1 'polypeptide(L)'
;MAPPVPVYSAEEIRLQYKEQLENLDKYKCQLKSLTQHECTFKAGTDKTSPHFICLPFKRLFQRCLIPTVEQKNGKKIRTEKWINIEVTKESTNQDLLEEDSKYYSYVQEFLAAEKDFRDLMEKEAEASG
;
A
#
# COMPACT_ATOMS: atom_id res chain seq x y z
N MET A 1 -7.54 -4.68 -24.17
CA MET A 1 -7.92 -4.65 -22.73
C MET A 1 -6.76 -5.25 -21.96
N ALA A 2 -6.26 -4.60 -20.91
CA ALA A 2 -5.22 -5.20 -20.07
C ALA A 2 -5.84 -6.35 -19.24
N PRO A 3 -5.10 -7.44 -19.00
CA PRO A 3 -5.58 -8.50 -18.12
C PRO A 3 -5.82 -7.94 -16.70
N PRO A 4 -6.78 -8.49 -15.94
CA PRO A 4 -7.01 -8.09 -14.56
C PRO A 4 -5.74 -8.34 -13.74
N VAL A 5 -5.38 -7.35 -12.92
CA VAL A 5 -4.27 -7.48 -11.98
C VAL A 5 -4.77 -8.29 -10.78
N PRO A 6 -4.15 -9.44 -10.46
CA PRO A 6 -4.55 -10.22 -9.31
C PRO A 6 -4.25 -9.45 -8.02
N VAL A 7 -5.21 -9.46 -7.09
CA VAL A 7 -5.07 -8.89 -5.75
C VAL A 7 -4.89 -10.06 -4.79
N TYR A 8 -3.79 -10.03 -4.03
CA TYR A 8 -3.43 -11.09 -3.09
C TYR A 8 -3.51 -10.58 -1.66
N SER A 9 -3.99 -11.43 -0.76
CA SER A 9 -3.87 -11.28 0.68
C SER A 9 -2.43 -11.49 1.15
N ALA A 10 -2.12 -11.01 2.37
CA ALA A 10 -0.80 -11.19 2.96
C ALA A 10 -0.41 -12.68 3.15
N GLU A 11 -1.39 -13.55 3.41
CA GLU A 11 -1.17 -14.99 3.57
C GLU A 11 -0.84 -15.66 2.23
N GLU A 12 -1.56 -15.31 1.16
CA GLU A 12 -1.28 -15.80 -0.19
C GLU A 12 0.11 -15.38 -0.65
N ILE A 13 0.52 -14.13 -0.40
CA ILE A 13 1.87 -13.64 -0.68
C ILE A 13 2.92 -14.46 0.07
N ARG A 14 2.71 -14.75 1.36
CA ARG A 14 3.64 -15.56 2.15
C ARG A 14 3.74 -16.98 1.64
N LEU A 15 2.62 -17.59 1.23
CA LEU A 15 2.61 -18.93 0.68
C LEU A 15 3.31 -18.98 -0.68
N GLN A 16 3.01 -18.03 -1.57
CA GLN A 16 3.55 -17.96 -2.92
C GLN A 16 5.05 -17.67 -2.95
N TYR A 17 5.52 -16.80 -2.05
CA TYR A 17 6.92 -16.34 -2.02
C TYR A 17 7.69 -16.83 -0.79
N LYS A 18 7.25 -17.93 -0.16
CA LYS A 18 7.84 -18.48 1.05
C LYS A 18 9.36 -18.63 0.94
N GLU A 19 9.82 -19.22 -0.17
CA GLU A 19 11.24 -19.51 -0.35
C GLU A 19 12.10 -18.25 -0.46
N GLN A 20 11.58 -17.20 -1.13
CA GLN A 20 12.26 -15.91 -1.26
C GLN A 20 12.30 -15.16 0.06
N LEU A 21 11.26 -15.29 0.88
CA LEU A 21 11.17 -14.65 2.20
C LEU A 21 12.05 -15.37 3.25
N GLU A 22 12.25 -16.69 3.12
CA GLU A 22 13.06 -17.49 4.04
C GLU A 22 14.54 -17.59 3.62
N ASN A 23 14.88 -17.42 2.33
CA ASN A 23 16.24 -17.57 1.80
C ASN A 23 16.72 -16.31 1.07
N LEU A 24 16.89 -15.22 1.82
CA LEU A 24 17.20 -13.89 1.26
C LEU A 24 18.48 -13.87 0.41
N ASP A 25 19.54 -14.56 0.84
CA ASP A 25 20.84 -14.56 0.14
C ASP A 25 20.77 -15.28 -1.20
N LYS A 26 20.05 -16.41 -1.25
CA LYS A 26 19.86 -17.20 -2.49
C LYS A 26 19.26 -16.36 -3.61
N TYR A 27 18.32 -15.48 -3.26
CA TYR A 27 17.58 -14.65 -4.19
C TYR A 27 18.06 -13.20 -4.26
N LYS A 28 19.25 -12.89 -3.70
CA LYS A 28 19.85 -11.55 -3.66
C LYS A 28 18.86 -10.48 -3.19
N CYS A 29 18.05 -10.82 -2.20
CA CYS A 29 16.94 -10.00 -1.76
C CYS A 29 17.44 -8.74 -1.03
N GLN A 30 16.83 -7.58 -1.31
CA GLN A 30 17.13 -6.31 -0.66
C GLN A 30 15.84 -5.69 -0.09
N LEU A 31 15.91 -5.19 1.14
CA LEU A 31 14.79 -4.45 1.72
C LEU A 31 14.74 -3.05 1.09
N LYS A 32 13.56 -2.66 0.60
CA LYS A 32 13.24 -1.34 0.06
C LYS A 32 12.05 -0.77 0.80
N SER A 33 12.01 0.55 0.91
CA SER A 33 10.91 1.28 1.53
C SER A 33 10.37 2.33 0.57
N LEU A 34 9.07 2.58 0.66
CA LEU A 34 8.38 3.65 -0.04
C LEU A 34 7.44 4.32 0.96
N THR A 35 7.62 5.61 1.21
CA THR A 35 6.63 6.39 1.98
C THR A 35 5.68 7.05 0.99
N GLN A 36 4.40 6.70 1.08
CA GLN A 36 3.32 7.35 0.38
C GLN A 36 2.58 8.25 1.38
N HIS A 37 1.88 9.28 0.89
CA HIS A 37 1.06 10.11 1.75
C HIS A 37 -0.40 9.79 1.44
N GLU A 38 -1.09 9.24 2.43
CA GLU A 38 -2.54 9.01 2.35
C GLU A 38 -3.22 10.30 2.79
N CYS A 39 -3.98 10.90 1.88
CA CYS A 39 -4.58 12.22 2.08
C CYS A 39 -6.10 12.11 2.10
N THR A 40 -6.71 12.79 3.06
CA THR A 40 -8.15 13.07 3.09
C THR A 40 -8.37 14.57 2.97
N PHE A 41 -9.60 14.97 2.63
CA PHE A 41 -10.00 16.36 2.62
C PHE A 41 -11.06 16.60 3.68
N LYS A 42 -10.90 17.71 4.39
CA LYS A 42 -11.88 18.24 5.33
C LYS A 42 -12.70 19.29 4.59
N ALA A 43 -14.00 19.06 4.48
CA ALA A 43 -14.92 20.03 3.91
C ALA A 43 -14.88 21.31 4.78
N GLY A 44 -14.43 22.42 4.21
CA GLY A 44 -14.46 23.71 4.90
C GLY A 44 -15.90 24.19 5.08
N THR A 45 -16.21 24.79 6.23
CA THR A 45 -17.47 25.52 6.44
C THR A 45 -17.57 26.77 5.57
N ASP A 46 -16.44 27.32 5.14
CA ASP A 46 -16.33 28.48 4.26
C ASP A 46 -15.81 28.10 2.87
N LYS A 47 -16.35 28.76 1.83
CA LYS A 47 -16.08 28.53 0.39
C LYS A 47 -14.63 28.75 -0.07
N THR A 48 -13.70 29.00 0.83
CA THR A 48 -12.31 29.34 0.52
C THR A 48 -11.38 28.21 0.95
N SER A 49 -11.06 27.36 -0.03
CA SER A 49 -10.10 26.24 -0.04
C SER A 49 -10.40 25.02 0.85
N PRO A 50 -10.52 23.81 0.27
CA PRO A 50 -10.56 22.57 1.04
C PRO A 50 -9.25 22.39 1.81
N HIS A 51 -9.35 21.94 3.06
CA HIS A 51 -8.19 21.61 3.88
C HIS A 51 -7.81 20.15 3.68
N PHE A 52 -6.54 19.86 3.40
CA PHE A 52 -6.05 18.50 3.17
C PHE A 52 -5.19 18.02 4.33
N ILE A 53 -5.47 16.81 4.81
CA ILE A 53 -4.73 16.15 5.88
C ILE A 53 -4.05 14.94 5.25
N CYS A 54 -2.72 14.89 5.28
CA CYS A 54 -1.93 13.83 4.67
C CYS A 54 -1.09 13.11 5.71
N LEU A 55 -1.30 11.81 5.87
CA LEU A 55 -0.53 10.95 6.78
C LEU A 55 0.55 10.19 6.01
N PRO A 56 1.79 10.13 6.52
CA PRO A 56 2.85 9.36 5.89
C PRO A 56 2.65 7.86 6.17
N PHE A 57 2.34 7.09 5.14
CA PHE A 57 2.22 5.64 5.19
C PHE A 57 3.44 4.98 4.53
N LYS A 58 4.22 4.26 5.32
CA LYS A 58 5.41 3.52 4.86
C LYS A 58 5.01 2.11 4.41
N ARG A 59 5.33 1.80 3.16
CA ARG A 59 5.31 0.44 2.60
C ARG A 59 6.70 -0.15 2.54
N LEU A 60 6.82 -1.42 2.90
CA LEU A 60 8.08 -2.17 2.84
C LEU A 60 7.99 -3.26 1.79
N PHE A 61 9.04 -3.38 0.99
CA PHE A 61 9.15 -4.37 -0.06
C PHE A 61 10.45 -5.14 0.07
N GLN A 62 10.36 -6.47 0.03
CA GLN A 62 11.49 -7.33 -0.20
C GLN A 62 11.69 -7.47 -1.72
N ARG A 63 12.73 -6.83 -2.27
CA ARG A 63 13.06 -6.89 -3.69
C ARG A 63 14.02 -8.05 -3.95
N CYS A 64 13.57 -9.09 -4.66
CA CYS A 64 14.31 -10.33 -4.89
C CYS A 64 14.52 -10.61 -6.38
N LEU A 65 15.63 -11.26 -6.72
CA LEU A 65 15.96 -11.70 -8.08
C LEU A 65 15.57 -13.17 -8.24
N ILE A 66 14.53 -13.43 -9.04
CA ILE A 66 13.99 -14.79 -9.24
C ILE A 66 14.33 -15.35 -10.62
N PRO A 67 14.69 -16.64 -10.72
CA PRO A 67 14.82 -17.30 -12.02
C PRO A 67 13.44 -17.45 -12.66
N THR A 68 13.31 -17.04 -13.92
CA THR A 68 12.08 -17.13 -14.71
C THR A 68 12.36 -17.85 -16.03
N VAL A 69 11.36 -18.54 -16.56
CA VAL A 69 11.42 -19.16 -17.89
C VAL A 69 10.50 -18.39 -18.81
N GLU A 70 11.07 -17.71 -19.80
CA GLU A 70 10.32 -16.98 -20.82
C GLU A 70 10.37 -17.73 -22.15
N GLN A 71 9.27 -17.74 -22.89
CA GLN A 71 9.28 -18.21 -24.27
C GLN A 71 9.56 -17.04 -25.21
N LYS A 72 10.68 -17.12 -25.94
CA LYS A 72 11.05 -16.15 -26.98
C LYS A 72 11.29 -16.90 -28.28
N ASN A 73 10.55 -16.55 -29.32
CA ASN A 73 10.63 -17.20 -30.64
C ASN A 73 10.49 -18.73 -30.59
N GLY A 74 9.55 -19.24 -29.78
CA GLY A 74 9.31 -20.69 -29.62
C GLY A 74 10.35 -21.44 -28.78
N LYS A 75 11.40 -20.76 -28.28
CA LYS A 75 12.43 -21.36 -27.42
C LYS A 75 12.25 -20.90 -25.97
N LYS A 76 12.35 -21.84 -25.02
CA LYS A 76 12.40 -21.55 -23.58
C LYS A 76 13.78 -20.98 -23.23
N ILE A 77 13.82 -19.77 -22.71
CA ILE A 77 15.04 -19.10 -22.24
C ILE A 77 14.91 -18.93 -20.72
N ARG A 78 15.95 -19.31 -19.99
CA ARG A 78 16.06 -19.04 -18.55
C ARG A 78 16.65 -17.65 -18.38
N THR A 79 15.92 -16.79 -17.68
CA THR A 79 16.33 -15.42 -17.35
C THR A 79 16.16 -15.21 -15.85
N GLU A 80 16.61 -14.06 -15.35
CA GLU A 80 16.36 -13.62 -13.98
C GLU A 80 15.52 -12.34 -14.02
N LYS A 81 14.58 -12.20 -13.08
CA LYS A 81 13.69 -11.05 -12.99
C LYS A 81 13.63 -10.54 -11.55
N TRP A 82 13.72 -9.22 -11.39
CA TRP A 82 13.45 -8.58 -10.11
C TRP A 82 11.95 -8.54 -9.85
N ILE A 83 11.56 -8.98 -8.66
CA ILE A 83 10.19 -8.83 -8.13
C ILE A 83 10.23 -8.06 -6.82
N ASN A 84 9.13 -7.36 -6.50
CA ASN A 84 8.93 -6.70 -5.22
C ASN A 84 7.83 -7.44 -4.48
N ILE A 85 8.15 -7.98 -3.31
CA ILE A 85 7.20 -8.67 -2.44
C ILE A 85 6.87 -7.70 -1.31
N GLU A 86 5.61 -7.29 -1.18
CA GLU A 86 5.19 -6.42 -0.07
C GLU A 86 5.26 -7.19 1.26
N VAL A 87 5.96 -6.60 2.23
CA VAL A 87 6.16 -7.15 3.58
C VAL A 87 5.78 -6.13 4.66
N THR A 88 5.00 -5.10 4.28
CA THR A 88 4.43 -4.11 5.19
C THR A 88 3.63 -4.81 6.29
N LYS A 89 3.84 -4.39 7.54
CA LYS A 89 3.08 -4.84 8.72
C LYS A 89 2.55 -3.64 9.46
N GLU A 90 1.60 -3.85 10.37
CA GLU A 90 1.11 -2.81 11.29
C GLU A 90 2.26 -2.09 12.01
N SER A 91 3.22 -2.85 12.55
CA SER A 91 4.41 -2.30 13.22
C SER A 91 5.33 -1.47 12.31
N THR A 92 5.16 -1.50 10.98
CA THR A 92 5.91 -0.64 10.05
C THR A 92 5.49 0.83 10.17
N ASN A 93 4.27 1.08 10.64
CA ASN A 93 3.64 2.38 10.78
C ASN A 93 3.18 2.63 12.22
N GLN A 94 3.90 2.06 13.19
CA GLN A 94 3.56 2.16 14.61
C GLN A 94 3.44 3.62 15.09
N ASP A 95 4.26 4.53 14.55
CA ASP A 95 4.16 5.97 14.80
C ASP A 95 2.78 6.57 14.45
N LEU A 96 1.93 5.92 13.64
CA LEU A 96 0.56 6.39 13.38
C LEU A 96 -0.46 5.87 14.41
N LEU A 97 -0.09 4.89 15.22
CA LEU A 97 -0.97 4.21 16.17
C LEU A 97 -0.72 4.63 17.62
N GLU A 98 0.48 5.10 17.92
CA GLU A 98 0.90 5.51 19.26
C GLU A 98 0.34 6.88 19.66
N GLU A 99 -0.18 6.98 20.89
CA GLU A 99 -0.79 8.21 21.43
C GLU A 99 0.23 9.32 21.70
N ASP A 100 1.48 8.96 22.00
CA ASP A 100 2.59 9.87 22.23
C ASP A 100 3.33 10.29 20.95
N SER A 101 2.89 9.77 19.79
CA SER A 101 3.46 10.14 18.50
C SER A 101 3.07 11.55 18.07
N LYS A 102 4.00 12.23 17.39
CA LYS A 102 3.75 13.51 16.70
C LYS A 102 2.63 13.45 15.66
N TYR A 103 2.25 12.26 15.19
CA TYR A 103 1.19 12.08 14.21
C TYR A 103 -0.19 11.84 14.83
N TYR A 104 -0.29 11.57 16.13
CA TYR A 104 -1.56 11.16 16.77
C TYR A 104 -2.70 12.16 16.52
N SER A 105 -2.46 13.45 16.72
CA SER A 105 -3.47 14.49 16.49
C SER A 105 -3.92 14.56 15.02
N TYR A 106 -2.98 14.37 14.09
CA TYR A 106 -3.27 14.34 12.66
C TYR A 106 -4.06 13.09 12.26
N VAL A 107 -3.81 11.96 12.91
CA VAL A 107 -4.57 10.72 12.70
C VAL A 107 -6.01 10.88 13.16
N GLN A 108 -6.24 11.46 14.34
CA GLN A 108 -7.59 11.75 14.81
C GLN A 108 -8.34 12.71 13.88
N GLU A 109 -7.66 13.75 13.40
CA GLU A 109 -8.25 14.69 12.44
C GLU A 109 -8.56 14.02 11.10
N PHE A 110 -7.66 13.17 10.61
CA PHE A 110 -7.84 12.40 9.39
C PHE A 110 -9.06 11.48 9.48
N LEU A 111 -9.18 10.71 10.56
CA LEU A 111 -10.30 9.79 10.77
C LEU A 111 -11.65 10.53 10.90
N ALA A 112 -11.64 11.69 11.55
CA ALA A 112 -12.84 12.54 11.62
C ALA A 112 -13.24 13.06 10.23
N ALA A 113 -12.30 13.56 9.43
CA ALA A 113 -12.57 14.03 8.08
C ALA A 113 -13.05 12.91 7.14
N GLU A 114 -12.48 11.70 7.23
CA GLU A 114 -12.94 10.53 6.47
C GLU A 114 -14.36 10.10 6.84
N LYS A 115 -14.72 10.21 8.12
CA LYS A 115 -16.09 9.95 8.57
C LYS A 115 -17.06 10.99 7.99
N ASP A 116 -16.74 12.27 8.13
CA ASP A 116 -17.56 13.37 7.60
C ASP A 116 -17.74 13.24 6.08
N PHE A 117 -16.68 12.86 5.36
CA PHE A 117 -16.73 12.63 3.92
C PHE A 117 -17.63 11.45 3.55
N ARG A 118 -17.55 10.34 4.28
CA ARG A 118 -18.44 9.18 4.07
C ARG A 118 -19.90 9.54 4.27
N ASP A 119 -20.21 10.24 5.36
CA ASP A 119 -21.57 10.69 5.68
C ASP A 119 -22.11 11.64 4.60
N LEU A 120 -21.26 12.47 3.99
CA LEU A 120 -21.62 13.34 2.86
C LEU A 120 -21.95 12.50 1.60
N MET A 121 -21.07 11.56 1.24
CA MET A 121 -21.24 10.71 0.06
C MET A 121 -22.51 9.83 0.16
N GLU A 122 -22.83 9.31 1.35
CA GLU A 122 -24.05 8.54 1.59
C GLU A 122 -25.31 9.39 1.36
N LYS A 123 -25.33 10.63 1.88
CA LYS A 123 -26.45 11.57 1.66
C LYS A 123 -26.62 11.96 0.18
N GLU A 124 -25.52 12.18 -0.54
CA GLU A 124 -25.57 12.47 -1.98
C GLU A 124 -26.10 11.29 -2.81
N ALA A 125 -25.72 10.06 -2.43
CA ALA A 125 -26.22 8.84 -3.05
C ALA A 125 -27.73 8.66 -2.82
N GLU A 126 -28.22 8.90 -1.61
CA GLU A 126 -29.65 8.86 -1.26
C GLU A 126 -30.45 9.94 -1.98
N ALA A 127 -29.89 11.13 -2.19
CA ALA A 127 -30.56 12.23 -2.89
C ALA A 127 -30.60 12.06 -4.42
N SER A 128 -29.76 11.18 -4.98
CA SER A 128 -29.62 10.94 -6.42
C SER A 128 -30.34 9.68 -6.91
N GLY A 129 -30.94 8.89 -6.01
CA GLY A 129 -31.73 7.69 -6.30
C GLY A 129 -33.22 7.94 -6.21
#